data_AF-A0A0J1GD37-F1
#
_entry.id   AF-A0A0J1GD37-F1
#
_cell.length_a   1.000
_cell.length_b   1.000
_cell.length_c   1.000
_cell.angle_alpha   90.00
_cell.angle_beta   90.00
_cell.angle_gamma   90.00
#
_symmetry.space_group_name_H-M   'P 1'
#
loop_
_entity.id
_entity.type
_entity.pdbx_description
1 polymer ?
#
loop_
_entity_poly.entity_id
_entity_poly.type
_entity_poly.pdbx_seq_one_letter_code
_entity_poly.pdbx_strand_id
1 'polypeptide(L)'
;MHAESITEDEPLTQEMPEFNEGFRSSNANVDENKSAADSLKLAVAEAGKLEQQQKDYNCFTAESWERVQEALDEARAMLEKPELTQEEIDKAFLKLITACDLLEDSVQKVGLKTAIDGAKAILEDGAELSGYTPESIEAVKAALAEAEKIFADISADAQTVNQASRNLMDAVTNMKETKKPSKADLNRKISEAKAIKKGSYTDASFHALTVAIAEAEKVAADPNATQAAIDAQVNALKNAISNLKVEIPQPSKTALYAKIAQAKAIKIGNYTNASYSALTAAIAAAEKVAADPKAAQAAIDAQTAALAKAIQGLKIDADKEAAVQVKAATVTAKAANQASRYIKLSWKKVSGADGYVVMNKTGKGWKTIKTIKKNSSTSYVYKKAELGKKYTFAVKAYKKADGKTVYSKYKIVTIKAVPQSPTIKARELKGNIRVTWKKESSAVTGYRIYRKTGKKWSRIGVVNGKTTRFTDKKVKKGKTYTYKVRVYKKANGKNVYGKYSNEIKVKVKVK
;
A
#
# COMPACT_ATOMS: atom_id res chain seq x y z
N MET A 1 -7.85 45.36 52.94
CA MET A 1 -6.79 46.04 53.72
C MET A 1 -6.87 47.52 53.37
N HIS A 2 -6.77 48.36 54.41
CA HIS A 2 -6.71 49.82 54.39
C HIS A 2 -8.05 50.56 54.18
N ALA A 3 -8.48 51.15 55.30
CA ALA A 3 -9.41 52.25 55.38
C ALA A 3 -8.70 53.54 54.98
N GLU A 4 -9.42 54.46 54.36
CA GLU A 4 -9.17 55.89 54.53
C GLU A 4 -10.50 56.62 54.41
N SER A 5 -10.84 57.34 55.47
CA SER A 5 -11.97 58.24 55.59
C SER A 5 -11.69 59.51 54.78
N ILE A 6 -12.69 60.02 54.05
CA ILE A 6 -12.79 61.45 53.80
C ILE A 6 -14.26 61.84 53.99
N THR A 7 -14.45 62.72 54.97
CA THR A 7 -15.66 63.47 55.32
C THR A 7 -15.71 64.80 54.56
N GLU A 8 -16.90 65.43 54.60
CA GLU A 8 -17.24 66.82 54.25
C GLU A 8 -17.49 67.07 52.75
N ASP A 9 -18.74 67.31 52.31
CA ASP A 9 -19.62 68.47 52.49
C ASP A 9 -19.16 69.68 51.65
N GLU A 10 -19.65 69.78 50.41
CA GLU A 10 -19.73 71.06 49.67
C GLU A 10 -20.78 70.96 48.54
N PRO A 11 -21.84 71.78 48.53
CA PRO A 11 -22.81 71.81 47.45
C PRO A 11 -22.29 72.64 46.28
N LEU A 12 -22.26 72.06 45.08
CA LEU A 12 -22.04 72.79 43.83
C LEU A 12 -23.30 73.61 43.48
N THR A 13 -23.38 74.82 44.05
CA THR A 13 -24.21 75.91 43.50
C THR A 13 -23.54 76.41 42.22
N GLN A 14 -24.11 76.06 41.07
CA GLN A 14 -23.77 76.72 39.80
C GLN A 14 -24.89 77.71 39.49
N GLU A 15 -24.55 78.99 39.61
CA GLU A 15 -25.42 80.15 39.46
C GLU A 15 -26.10 80.20 38.08
N MET A 16 -27.40 80.50 38.10
CA MET A 16 -28.17 80.95 36.94
C MET A 16 -27.70 82.35 36.51
N PRO A 17 -27.46 82.61 35.22
CA PRO A 17 -27.27 83.99 34.77
C PRO A 17 -28.62 84.71 34.70
N GLU A 18 -28.82 85.67 35.61
CA GLU A 18 -29.80 86.75 35.47
C GLU A 18 -29.51 87.54 34.18
N PHE A 19 -30.53 87.80 33.36
CA PHE A 19 -30.41 88.76 32.25
C PHE A 19 -31.66 89.65 32.20
N ASN A 20 -31.58 90.77 32.92
CA ASN A 20 -32.49 91.90 32.79
C ASN A 20 -31.69 93.14 32.34
N GLU A 21 -32.37 94.00 31.59
CA GLU A 21 -32.01 95.35 31.10
C GLU A 21 -31.35 95.48 29.71
N GLY A 22 -32.10 96.12 28.80
CA GLY A 22 -31.60 96.59 27.51
C GLY A 22 -32.62 97.25 26.58
N PHE A 23 -33.52 98.12 27.06
CA PHE A 23 -34.40 98.93 26.20
C PHE A 23 -34.07 100.43 26.33
N ARG A 24 -33.71 101.11 25.21
CA ARG A 24 -33.98 102.55 24.94
C ARG A 24 -33.54 103.01 23.52
N SER A 25 -34.55 103.19 22.65
CA SER A 25 -34.86 104.32 21.73
C SER A 25 -33.77 105.07 20.94
N SER A 26 -33.87 105.09 19.58
CA SER A 26 -34.28 106.29 18.79
C SER A 26 -34.35 106.10 17.25
N ASN A 27 -35.57 106.10 16.71
CA ASN A 27 -36.13 106.61 15.42
C ASN A 27 -35.24 106.87 14.15
N ALA A 28 -35.45 106.10 13.06
CA ALA A 28 -35.43 106.54 11.65
C ALA A 28 -36.00 105.45 10.70
N ASN A 29 -36.99 105.82 9.90
CA ASN A 29 -37.99 104.94 9.28
C ASN A 29 -37.62 104.52 7.83
N VAL A 30 -36.68 103.57 7.66
CA VAL A 30 -36.54 102.56 6.57
C VAL A 30 -35.53 101.49 7.06
N ASP A 31 -35.86 100.76 8.13
CA ASP A 31 -35.17 99.49 8.54
C ASP A 31 -35.84 98.79 9.75
N GLU A 32 -37.03 99.24 10.18
CA GLU A 32 -37.72 98.69 11.38
C GLU A 32 -38.24 97.25 11.16
N ASN A 33 -38.79 96.94 9.97
CA ASN A 33 -39.38 95.62 9.70
C ASN A 33 -38.33 94.48 9.61
N LYS A 34 -37.09 94.81 9.22
CA LYS A 34 -35.96 93.86 9.15
C LYS A 34 -35.39 93.60 10.55
N SER A 35 -35.24 94.65 11.36
CA SER A 35 -34.84 94.57 12.77
C SER A 35 -35.86 93.84 13.64
N ALA A 36 -37.16 94.01 13.39
CA ALA A 36 -38.23 93.33 14.12
C ALA A 36 -38.34 91.83 13.76
N ALA A 37 -38.22 91.48 12.48
CA ALA A 37 -38.18 90.08 12.05
C ALA A 37 -36.96 89.33 12.63
N ASP A 38 -35.81 90.00 12.73
CA ASP A 38 -34.62 89.42 13.36
C ASP A 38 -34.77 89.23 14.88
N SER A 39 -35.56 90.10 15.54
CA SER A 39 -35.92 89.94 16.96
C SER A 39 -36.86 88.74 17.17
N LEU A 40 -37.83 88.53 16.28
CA LEU A 40 -38.69 87.33 16.29
C LEU A 40 -37.90 86.04 16.04
N LYS A 41 -36.95 86.04 15.11
CA LYS A 41 -36.04 84.90 14.89
C LYS A 41 -35.22 84.58 16.14
N LEU A 42 -34.72 85.60 16.84
CA LEU A 42 -33.96 85.40 18.08
C LEU A 42 -34.85 84.79 19.17
N ALA A 43 -36.07 85.32 19.37
CA ALA A 43 -37.03 84.76 20.33
C ALA A 43 -37.39 83.29 20.00
N VAL A 44 -37.59 82.95 18.73
CA VAL A 44 -37.82 81.57 18.27
C VAL A 44 -36.60 80.69 18.55
N ALA A 45 -35.39 81.20 18.33
CA ALA A 45 -34.16 80.46 18.61
C ALA A 45 -33.97 80.20 20.12
N GLU A 46 -34.31 81.17 20.97
CA GLU A 46 -34.25 81.04 22.43
C GLU A 46 -35.32 80.10 22.97
N ALA A 47 -36.57 80.23 22.51
CA ALA A 47 -37.65 79.29 22.85
C ALA A 47 -37.36 77.87 22.33
N GLY A 48 -36.66 77.73 21.20
CA GLY A 48 -36.15 76.43 20.72
C GLY A 48 -35.13 75.78 21.66
N LYS A 49 -34.35 76.57 22.43
CA LYS A 49 -33.49 76.01 23.50
C LYS A 49 -34.33 75.50 24.66
N LEU A 50 -35.40 76.19 25.03
CA LEU A 50 -36.35 75.72 26.06
C LEU A 50 -37.08 74.45 25.61
N GLU A 51 -37.40 74.32 24.33
CA GLU A 51 -37.99 73.10 23.73
C GLU A 51 -37.04 71.91 23.84
N GLN A 52 -35.75 72.13 23.56
CA GLN A 52 -34.73 71.11 23.75
C GLN A 52 -34.57 70.74 25.24
N GLN A 53 -34.58 71.72 26.15
CA GLN A 53 -34.55 71.46 27.59
C GLN A 53 -35.77 70.67 28.07
N GLN A 54 -36.97 71.00 27.57
CA GLN A 54 -38.19 70.25 27.88
C GLN A 54 -38.09 68.81 27.38
N LYS A 55 -37.57 68.60 26.17
CA LYS A 55 -37.40 67.27 25.60
C LYS A 55 -36.37 66.42 26.34
N ASP A 56 -35.26 67.03 26.76
CA ASP A 56 -34.14 66.32 27.39
C ASP A 56 -34.37 66.06 28.89
N TYR A 57 -35.10 66.95 29.56
CA TYR A 57 -35.17 67.00 31.03
C TYR A 57 -36.57 67.19 31.61
N ASN A 58 -37.57 67.50 30.77
CA ASN A 58 -38.97 67.67 31.17
C ASN A 58 -39.14 68.71 32.31
N CYS A 59 -38.49 69.87 32.13
CA CYS A 59 -38.31 70.92 33.15
C CYS A 59 -39.53 71.80 33.43
N PHE A 60 -40.56 71.80 32.58
CA PHE A 60 -41.71 72.72 32.67
C PHE A 60 -43.03 71.98 32.80
N THR A 61 -44.04 72.64 33.39
CA THR A 61 -45.38 72.04 33.54
C THR A 61 -46.03 71.83 32.18
N ALA A 62 -46.83 70.77 32.03
CA ALA A 62 -47.45 70.45 30.74
C ALA A 62 -48.31 71.61 30.21
N GLU A 63 -49.04 72.28 31.11
CA GLU A 63 -49.97 73.36 30.77
C GLU A 63 -49.24 74.67 30.38
N SER A 64 -48.16 75.02 31.08
CA SER A 64 -47.36 76.21 30.71
C SER A 64 -46.53 75.96 29.45
N TRP A 65 -46.01 74.75 29.28
CA TRP A 65 -45.26 74.35 28.10
C TRP A 65 -46.12 74.29 26.83
N GLU A 66 -47.35 73.77 26.90
CA GLU A 66 -48.27 73.74 25.74
C GLU A 66 -48.49 75.15 25.17
N ARG A 67 -48.63 76.16 26.03
CA ARG A 67 -48.76 77.58 25.62
C ARG A 67 -47.50 78.09 24.92
N VAL A 68 -46.32 77.75 25.43
CA VAL A 68 -45.04 78.10 24.80
C VAL A 68 -44.90 77.40 23.44
N GLN A 69 -45.22 76.12 23.37
CA GLN A 69 -45.14 75.34 22.14
C GLN A 69 -46.09 75.89 21.07
N GLU A 70 -47.35 76.18 21.41
CA GLU A 70 -48.30 76.83 20.50
C GLU A 70 -47.78 78.19 20.00
N ALA A 71 -47.29 79.04 20.91
CA ALA A 71 -46.76 80.35 20.54
C ALA A 71 -45.49 80.26 19.69
N LEU A 72 -44.65 79.25 19.94
CA LEU A 72 -43.42 78.99 19.20
C LEU A 72 -43.72 78.48 17.79
N ASP A 73 -44.67 77.56 17.65
CA ASP A 73 -45.10 77.03 16.36
C ASP A 73 -45.77 78.12 15.52
N GLU A 74 -46.60 78.97 16.12
CA GLU A 74 -47.14 80.15 15.45
C GLU A 74 -46.04 81.12 15.02
N ALA A 75 -45.08 81.44 15.90
CA ALA A 75 -43.97 82.32 15.57
C ALA A 75 -43.09 81.76 14.42
N ARG A 76 -42.81 80.45 14.43
CA ARG A 76 -42.12 79.74 13.34
C ARG A 76 -42.91 79.83 12.04
N ALA A 77 -44.21 79.54 12.07
CA ALA A 77 -45.07 79.61 10.88
C ALA A 77 -45.18 81.03 10.32
N MET A 78 -45.15 82.06 11.18
CA MET A 78 -45.16 83.46 10.75
C MET A 78 -43.87 83.83 10.00
N LEU A 79 -42.70 83.35 10.44
CA LEU A 79 -41.42 83.60 9.79
C LEU A 79 -41.30 83.00 8.37
N GLU A 80 -42.17 82.07 8.00
CA GLU A 80 -42.22 81.44 6.68
C GLU A 80 -43.10 82.21 5.66
N LYS A 81 -43.81 83.27 6.07
CA LYS A 81 -44.67 84.07 5.16
C LYS A 81 -43.83 84.96 4.22
N PRO A 82 -44.21 85.09 2.93
CA PRO A 82 -43.43 85.84 1.92
C PRO A 82 -43.47 87.37 2.09
N GLU A 83 -44.53 87.92 2.68
CA GLU A 83 -44.61 89.32 3.11
C GLU A 83 -45.20 89.38 4.53
N LEU A 84 -44.58 90.17 5.40
CA LEU A 84 -44.94 90.32 6.81
C LEU A 84 -45.18 91.79 7.14
N THR A 85 -46.27 92.08 7.82
CA THR A 85 -46.51 93.40 8.41
C THR A 85 -45.83 93.53 9.77
N GLN A 86 -45.42 94.75 10.14
CA GLN A 86 -44.81 95.03 11.44
C GLN A 86 -45.74 94.61 12.61
N GLU A 87 -47.04 94.87 12.48
CA GLU A 87 -48.06 94.49 13.46
C GLU A 87 -48.16 92.96 13.66
N GLU A 88 -48.01 92.19 12.58
CA GLU A 88 -47.99 90.73 12.64
C GLU A 88 -46.74 90.17 13.33
N ILE A 89 -45.57 90.78 13.09
CA ILE A 89 -44.31 90.40 13.73
C ILE A 89 -44.37 90.72 15.22
N ASP A 90 -44.81 91.93 15.59
CA ASP A 90 -44.90 92.38 16.97
C ASP A 90 -45.88 91.52 17.79
N LYS A 91 -47.00 91.12 17.18
CA LYS A 91 -47.98 90.24 17.82
C LYS A 91 -47.43 88.83 18.07
N ALA A 92 -46.74 88.24 17.10
CA ALA A 92 -46.14 86.92 17.25
C ALA A 92 -45.00 86.94 18.28
N PHE A 93 -44.17 87.98 18.26
CA PHE A 93 -43.09 88.19 19.22
C PHE A 93 -43.64 88.35 20.64
N LEU A 94 -44.63 89.23 20.84
CA LEU A 94 -45.23 89.46 22.15
C LEU A 94 -45.91 88.20 22.68
N LYS A 95 -46.61 87.43 21.81
CA LYS A 95 -47.24 86.16 22.21
C LYS A 95 -46.20 85.13 22.68
N LEU A 96 -45.10 84.97 21.94
CA LEU A 96 -44.03 84.03 22.29
C LEU A 96 -43.33 84.42 23.58
N ILE A 97 -42.92 85.68 23.73
CA ILE A 97 -42.26 86.17 24.94
C ILE A 97 -43.19 86.09 26.15
N THR A 98 -44.48 86.43 26.00
CA THR A 98 -45.46 86.30 27.10
C THR A 98 -45.65 84.84 27.49
N ALA A 99 -45.72 83.92 26.53
CA ALA A 99 -45.82 82.50 26.84
C ALA A 99 -44.57 81.99 27.58
N CYS A 100 -43.37 82.43 27.16
CA CYS A 100 -42.11 82.07 27.81
C CYS A 100 -41.96 82.70 29.21
N ASP A 101 -42.48 83.91 29.42
CA ASP A 101 -42.48 84.61 30.71
C ASP A 101 -43.45 83.94 31.72
N LEU A 102 -44.56 83.41 31.22
CA LEU A 102 -45.55 82.64 32.00
C LEU A 102 -45.21 81.15 32.09
N LEU A 103 -44.00 80.77 31.70
CA LEU A 103 -43.55 79.38 31.80
C LEU A 103 -43.37 79.01 33.28
N GLU A 104 -43.95 77.88 33.67
CA GLU A 104 -43.86 77.39 35.04
C GLU A 104 -42.89 76.22 35.13
N ASP A 105 -41.90 76.35 36.00
CA ASP A 105 -40.97 75.27 36.31
C ASP A 105 -41.71 74.07 36.91
N SER A 106 -41.38 72.88 36.41
CA SER A 106 -41.74 71.59 36.99
C SER A 106 -40.55 71.01 37.78
N VAL A 107 -40.77 69.84 38.36
CA VAL A 107 -39.75 69.09 39.09
C VAL A 107 -38.60 68.73 38.14
N GLN A 108 -37.39 69.19 38.48
CA GLN A 108 -36.16 68.92 37.74
C GLN A 108 -35.83 67.41 37.70
N LYS A 109 -35.67 66.82 36.50
CA LYS A 109 -35.42 65.37 36.32
C LYS A 109 -34.03 65.00 35.77
N VAL A 110 -33.10 65.95 35.74
CA VAL A 110 -31.74 65.77 35.20
C VAL A 110 -31.00 64.58 35.85
N GLY A 111 -31.10 64.45 37.18
CA GLY A 111 -30.47 63.35 37.92
C GLY A 111 -31.08 61.98 37.60
N LEU A 112 -32.40 61.90 37.42
CA LEU A 112 -33.09 60.68 37.02
C LEU A 112 -32.71 60.26 35.58
N LYS A 113 -32.63 61.22 34.65
CA LYS A 113 -32.18 60.96 33.27
C LYS A 113 -30.76 60.39 33.23
N THR A 114 -29.85 60.98 33.99
CA THR A 114 -28.46 60.53 34.07
C THR A 114 -28.37 59.09 34.60
N ALA A 115 -29.17 58.75 35.63
CA ALA A 115 -29.23 57.39 36.17
C ALA A 115 -29.81 56.37 35.15
N ILE A 116 -30.84 56.77 34.38
CA ILE A 116 -31.43 55.96 33.30
C ILE A 116 -30.38 55.66 32.22
N ASP A 117 -29.68 56.69 31.74
CA ASP A 117 -28.67 56.53 30.69
C ASP A 117 -27.50 55.67 31.16
N GLY A 118 -27.04 55.87 32.40
CA GLY A 118 -26.01 55.03 33.01
C GLY A 118 -26.42 53.57 33.13
N ALA A 119 -27.64 53.30 33.60
CA ALA A 119 -28.16 51.93 33.71
C ALA A 119 -28.34 51.25 32.34
N LYS A 120 -28.76 51.99 31.30
CA LYS A 120 -28.83 51.48 29.93
C LYS A 120 -27.46 51.09 29.39
N ALA A 121 -26.46 51.95 29.58
CA ALA A 121 -25.09 51.66 29.15
C ALA A 121 -24.55 50.38 29.79
N ILE A 122 -24.81 50.16 31.09
CA ILE A 122 -24.43 48.93 31.80
C ILE A 122 -25.15 47.69 31.23
N LEU A 123 -26.42 47.83 30.84
CA LEU A 123 -27.20 46.73 30.28
C LEU A 123 -26.86 46.41 28.81
N GLU A 124 -26.37 47.39 28.05
CA GLU A 124 -25.92 47.22 26.67
C GLU A 124 -24.54 46.53 26.59
N ASP A 125 -23.69 46.68 27.61
CA ASP A 125 -22.42 45.96 27.72
C ASP A 125 -22.60 44.51 28.23
N GLY A 126 -23.13 43.66 27.35
CA GLY A 126 -23.42 42.26 27.65
C GLY A 126 -22.21 41.41 28.07
N ALA A 127 -20.96 41.88 27.88
CA ALA A 127 -19.77 41.16 28.31
C ALA A 127 -19.56 41.24 29.83
N GLU A 128 -19.83 42.40 30.44
CA GLU A 128 -19.70 42.61 31.88
C GLU A 128 -20.83 41.96 32.68
N LEU A 129 -22.04 41.86 32.11
CA LEU A 129 -23.19 41.22 32.73
C LEU A 129 -22.98 39.72 33.00
N SER A 130 -22.07 39.05 32.29
CA SER A 130 -21.75 37.63 32.50
C SER A 130 -21.17 37.32 33.89
N GLY A 131 -20.68 38.34 34.59
CA GLY A 131 -20.21 38.23 35.97
C GLY A 131 -21.33 38.21 37.01
N TYR A 132 -22.57 38.56 36.67
CA TYR A 132 -23.65 38.83 37.63
C TYR A 132 -24.81 37.83 37.50
N THR A 133 -25.58 37.65 38.59
CA THR A 133 -26.65 36.65 38.60
C THR A 133 -27.84 37.14 37.77
N PRO A 134 -28.56 36.23 37.06
CA PRO A 134 -29.74 36.60 36.29
C PRO A 134 -30.78 37.38 37.10
N GLU A 135 -30.96 37.03 38.38
CA GLU A 135 -31.91 37.70 39.26
C GLU A 135 -31.53 39.16 39.51
N SER A 136 -30.23 39.46 39.64
CA SER A 136 -29.77 40.84 39.84
C SER A 136 -29.83 41.69 38.58
N ILE A 137 -29.63 41.09 37.40
CA ILE A 137 -29.79 41.76 36.10
C ILE A 137 -31.26 42.10 35.86
N GLU A 138 -32.18 41.18 36.14
CA GLU A 138 -33.62 41.43 36.02
C GLU A 138 -34.11 42.50 37.01
N ALA A 139 -33.52 42.59 38.21
CA ALA A 139 -33.81 43.66 39.16
C ALA A 139 -33.43 45.05 38.61
N VAL A 140 -32.28 45.18 37.93
CA VAL A 140 -31.87 46.43 37.26
C VAL A 140 -32.83 46.79 36.12
N LYS A 141 -33.20 45.83 35.28
CA LYS A 141 -34.18 46.06 34.18
C LYS A 141 -35.53 46.53 34.71
N ALA A 142 -36.01 45.93 35.80
CA ALA A 142 -37.27 46.32 36.43
C ALA A 142 -37.21 47.75 37.01
N ALA A 143 -36.12 48.10 37.71
CA ALA A 143 -35.92 49.44 38.24
C ALA A 143 -35.77 50.50 37.13
N LEU A 144 -35.11 50.15 36.02
CA LEU A 144 -34.96 51.00 34.85
C LEU A 144 -36.32 51.31 34.20
N ALA A 145 -37.16 50.29 34.00
CA ALA A 145 -38.48 50.47 33.41
C ALA A 145 -39.37 51.40 34.25
N GLU A 146 -39.31 51.28 35.59
CA GLU A 146 -40.05 52.20 36.47
C GLU A 146 -39.46 53.61 36.43
N ALA A 147 -38.14 53.75 36.41
CA ALA A 147 -37.46 55.04 36.29
C ALA A 147 -37.83 55.77 34.99
N GLU A 148 -37.88 55.07 33.85
CA GLU A 148 -38.31 55.63 32.56
C GLU A 148 -39.76 56.09 32.58
N LYS A 149 -40.64 55.32 33.23
CA LYS A 149 -42.05 55.68 33.41
C LYS A 149 -42.21 56.95 34.24
N ILE A 150 -41.50 57.06 35.36
CA ILE A 150 -41.51 58.27 36.21
C ILE A 150 -40.86 59.46 35.50
N PHE A 151 -39.84 59.22 34.68
CA PHE A 151 -39.23 60.26 33.86
C PHE A 151 -40.24 60.86 32.87
N ALA A 152 -41.07 60.03 32.23
CA ALA A 152 -42.11 60.47 31.29
C ALA A 152 -43.32 61.17 31.96
N ASP A 153 -43.58 60.94 33.24
CA ASP A 153 -44.73 61.52 33.95
C ASP A 153 -44.48 62.97 34.39
N ILE A 154 -44.96 63.94 33.62
CA ILE A 154 -44.77 65.38 33.87
C ILE A 154 -45.32 65.83 35.24
N SER A 155 -46.30 65.11 35.79
CA SER A 155 -46.94 65.43 37.07
C SER A 155 -46.24 64.85 38.30
N ALA A 156 -45.20 64.04 38.11
CA ALA A 156 -44.48 63.40 39.21
C ALA A 156 -43.83 64.42 40.15
N ASP A 157 -44.09 64.27 41.44
CA ASP A 157 -43.51 65.12 42.48
C ASP A 157 -42.01 64.83 42.71
N ALA A 158 -41.31 65.77 43.38
CA ALA A 158 -39.88 65.68 43.64
C ALA A 158 -39.47 64.46 44.48
N GLN A 159 -40.33 63.98 45.38
CA GLN A 159 -40.05 62.79 46.17
C GLN A 159 -40.09 61.53 45.30
N THR A 160 -41.08 61.43 44.42
CA THR A 160 -41.25 60.32 43.47
C THR A 160 -40.08 60.24 42.47
N VAL A 161 -39.67 61.37 41.89
CA VAL A 161 -38.51 61.44 40.98
C VAL A 161 -37.21 61.03 41.69
N ASN A 162 -36.96 61.56 42.89
CA ASN A 162 -35.76 61.24 43.66
C ASN A 162 -35.74 59.79 44.16
N GLN A 163 -36.90 59.19 44.42
CA GLN A 163 -37.00 57.79 44.82
C GLN A 163 -36.73 56.86 43.62
N ALA A 164 -37.25 57.18 42.44
CA ALA A 164 -36.98 56.41 41.22
C ALA A 164 -35.47 56.40 40.89
N SER A 165 -34.80 57.55 41.02
CA SER A 165 -33.34 57.66 40.79
C SER A 165 -32.55 56.81 41.79
N ARG A 166 -32.88 56.88 43.08
CA ARG A 166 -32.25 56.06 44.13
C ARG A 166 -32.48 54.57 43.92
N ASN A 167 -33.71 54.15 43.64
CA ASN A 167 -34.03 52.75 43.39
C ASN A 167 -33.24 52.17 42.22
N LEU A 168 -33.08 52.94 41.13
CA LEU A 168 -32.30 52.53 39.98
C LEU A 168 -30.81 52.41 40.34
N MET A 169 -30.25 53.39 41.04
CA MET A 169 -28.86 53.35 41.49
C MET A 169 -28.60 52.23 42.49
N ASP A 170 -29.53 51.94 43.39
CA ASP A 170 -29.47 50.83 44.34
C ASP A 170 -29.54 49.49 43.63
N ALA A 171 -30.40 49.34 42.61
CA ALA A 171 -30.46 48.11 41.82
C ALA A 171 -29.13 47.84 41.10
N VAL A 172 -28.51 48.88 40.51
CA VAL A 172 -27.21 48.79 39.83
C VAL A 172 -26.08 48.48 40.81
N THR A 173 -26.02 49.16 41.96
CA THR A 173 -24.94 48.97 42.95
C THR A 173 -25.04 47.67 43.73
N ASN A 174 -26.25 47.09 43.86
CA ASN A 174 -26.48 45.81 44.54
C ASN A 174 -26.48 44.61 43.58
N MET A 175 -25.95 44.77 42.36
CA MET A 175 -25.78 43.64 41.44
C MET A 175 -24.91 42.55 42.08
N LYS A 176 -25.37 41.30 42.01
CA LYS A 176 -24.75 40.18 42.72
C LYS A 176 -23.84 39.40 41.79
N GLU A 177 -22.57 39.30 42.14
CA GLU A 177 -21.61 38.49 41.39
C GLU A 177 -21.94 37.00 41.46
N THR A 178 -21.74 36.30 40.35
CA THR A 178 -21.77 34.83 40.29
C THR A 178 -20.46 34.28 40.83
N LYS A 179 -20.53 33.36 41.80
CA LYS A 179 -19.35 32.64 42.29
C LYS A 179 -18.80 31.73 41.20
N LYS A 180 -17.75 32.17 40.50
CA LYS A 180 -17.13 31.40 39.41
C LYS A 180 -16.42 30.14 39.94
N PRO A 181 -16.61 28.98 39.29
CA PRO A 181 -15.92 27.75 39.66
C PRO A 181 -14.41 27.86 39.39
N SER A 182 -13.59 27.25 40.26
CA SER A 182 -12.13 27.26 40.10
C SER A 182 -11.69 26.38 38.93
N LYS A 183 -10.83 26.91 38.06
CA LYS A 183 -10.23 26.19 36.92
C LYS A 183 -8.85 25.60 37.23
N ALA A 184 -8.38 25.70 38.47
CA ALA A 184 -7.03 25.31 38.86
C ALA A 184 -6.72 23.84 38.50
N ASP A 185 -7.66 22.93 38.77
CA ASP A 185 -7.50 21.51 38.48
C ASP A 185 -7.50 21.19 36.97
N LEU A 186 -8.34 21.90 36.19
CA LEU A 186 -8.35 21.77 34.73
C LEU A 186 -7.01 22.23 34.13
N ASN A 187 -6.52 23.42 34.51
CA ASN A 187 -5.26 23.97 34.02
C ASN A 187 -4.06 23.09 34.39
N ARG A 188 -4.06 22.52 35.61
CA ARG A 188 -3.06 21.54 36.04
C ARG A 188 -3.09 20.29 35.17
N LYS A 189 -4.27 19.73 34.89
CA LYS A 189 -4.40 18.52 34.04
C LYS A 189 -4.04 18.77 32.58
N ILE A 190 -4.35 19.94 32.03
CA ILE A 190 -3.89 20.35 30.70
C ILE A 190 -2.36 20.37 30.66
N SER A 191 -1.72 20.93 31.69
CA SER A 191 -0.26 21.00 31.79
C SER A 191 0.37 19.61 31.89
N GLU A 192 -0.18 18.72 32.73
CA GLU A 192 0.24 17.31 32.84
C GLU A 192 0.11 16.58 31.49
N ALA A 193 -1.03 16.74 30.80
CA ALA A 193 -1.30 16.12 29.51
C ALA A 193 -0.34 16.62 28.41
N LYS A 194 -0.07 17.93 28.35
CA LYS A 194 0.88 18.55 27.39
C LYS A 194 2.33 18.14 27.62
N ALA A 195 2.70 17.79 28.85
CA ALA A 195 4.04 17.31 29.15
C ALA A 195 4.33 15.92 28.55
N ILE A 196 3.28 15.15 28.20
CA ILE A 196 3.41 13.84 27.59
C ILE A 196 3.82 14.00 26.12
N LYS A 197 5.05 13.61 25.81
CA LYS A 197 5.57 13.57 24.44
C LYS A 197 5.12 12.30 23.73
N LYS A 198 4.93 12.38 22.40
CA LYS A 198 4.50 11.24 21.55
C LYS A 198 5.31 9.97 21.81
N GLY A 199 6.64 10.08 21.88
CA GLY A 199 7.53 8.98 22.27
C GLY A 199 7.19 7.66 21.58
N SER A 200 7.01 6.61 22.39
CA SER A 200 6.64 5.26 21.95
C SER A 200 5.14 5.01 21.97
N TYR A 201 4.26 6.02 22.05
CA TYR A 201 2.81 5.80 22.07
C TYR A 201 2.25 5.64 20.65
N THR A 202 1.24 4.78 20.49
CA THR A 202 0.54 4.58 19.22
C THR A 202 -0.14 5.88 18.76
N ASP A 203 -0.15 6.11 17.45
CA ASP A 203 -0.78 7.28 16.82
C ASP A 203 -2.23 7.50 17.27
N ALA A 204 -3.04 6.43 17.33
CA ALA A 204 -4.43 6.51 17.74
C ALA A 204 -4.59 6.96 19.20
N SER A 205 -3.80 6.39 20.12
CA SER A 205 -3.89 6.77 21.53
C SER A 205 -3.35 8.17 21.80
N PHE A 206 -2.31 8.58 21.07
CA PHE A 206 -1.72 9.91 21.23
C PHE A 206 -2.61 10.99 20.58
N HIS A 207 -3.26 10.69 19.45
CA HIS A 207 -4.25 11.58 18.85
C HIS A 207 -5.44 11.82 19.79
N ALA A 208 -5.96 10.78 20.45
CA ALA A 208 -7.03 10.92 21.44
C ALA A 208 -6.62 11.87 22.60
N LEU A 209 -5.37 11.80 23.07
CA LEU A 209 -4.83 12.76 24.04
C LEU A 209 -4.78 14.19 23.49
N THR A 210 -4.30 14.39 22.26
CA THR A 210 -4.24 15.73 21.66
C THR A 210 -5.63 16.37 21.47
N VAL A 211 -6.64 15.57 21.11
CA VAL A 211 -8.03 16.03 21.00
C VAL A 211 -8.58 16.43 22.37
N ALA A 212 -8.36 15.61 23.40
CA ALA A 212 -8.81 15.93 24.75
C ALA A 212 -8.14 17.21 25.31
N ILE A 213 -6.87 17.45 24.99
CA ILE A 213 -6.18 18.71 25.35
C ILE A 213 -6.86 19.91 24.68
N ALA A 214 -7.12 19.84 23.38
CA ALA A 214 -7.71 20.95 22.63
C ALA A 214 -9.13 21.32 23.14
N GLU A 215 -9.96 20.33 23.48
CA GLU A 215 -11.29 20.57 24.06
C GLU A 215 -11.21 21.14 25.49
N ALA A 216 -10.27 20.66 26.29
CA ALA A 216 -10.03 21.19 27.64
C ALA A 216 -9.55 22.66 27.61
N GLU A 217 -8.72 23.04 26.64
CA GLU A 217 -8.26 24.42 26.46
C GLU A 217 -9.38 25.39 26.10
N LYS A 218 -10.36 24.95 25.30
CA LYS A 218 -11.56 25.77 25.00
C LYS A 218 -12.34 26.09 26.27
N VAL A 219 -12.59 25.09 27.12
CA VAL A 219 -13.28 25.27 28.40
C VAL A 219 -12.45 26.09 29.39
N ALA A 220 -11.12 25.96 29.37
CA ALA A 220 -10.24 26.79 30.19
C ALA A 220 -10.31 28.28 29.80
N ALA A 221 -10.38 28.57 28.50
CA ALA A 221 -10.47 29.93 27.96
C ALA A 221 -11.85 30.59 28.12
N ASP A 222 -12.93 29.80 28.25
CA ASP A 222 -14.30 30.31 28.38
C ASP A 222 -14.54 30.98 29.75
N PRO A 223 -14.71 32.32 29.84
CA PRO A 223 -14.90 33.03 31.12
C PRO A 223 -16.15 32.61 31.90
N ASN A 224 -17.07 31.90 31.27
CA ASN A 224 -18.39 31.49 31.79
C ASN A 224 -18.54 29.97 31.95
N ALA A 225 -17.44 29.22 31.85
CA ALA A 225 -17.45 27.77 31.99
C ALA A 225 -18.10 27.31 33.32
N THR A 226 -19.05 26.38 33.22
CA THR A 226 -19.73 25.79 34.39
C THR A 226 -18.85 24.76 35.10
N GLN A 227 -19.10 24.50 36.39
CA GLN A 227 -18.39 23.46 37.14
C GLN A 227 -18.52 22.08 36.47
N ALA A 228 -19.70 21.77 35.91
CA ALA A 228 -19.93 20.53 35.18
C ALA A 228 -19.08 20.42 33.91
N ALA A 229 -18.92 21.52 33.16
CA ALA A 229 -18.05 21.55 31.97
C ALA A 229 -16.57 21.37 32.36
N ILE A 230 -16.14 22.00 33.45
CA ILE A 230 -14.77 21.86 33.99
C ILE A 230 -14.51 20.41 34.41
N ASP A 231 -15.39 19.80 35.18
CA ASP A 231 -15.26 18.43 35.67
C ASP A 231 -15.25 17.41 34.52
N ALA A 232 -16.09 17.63 33.51
CA ALA A 232 -16.15 16.79 32.31
C ALA A 232 -14.80 16.77 31.58
N GLN A 233 -14.15 17.93 31.40
CA GLN A 233 -12.85 18.00 30.73
C GLN A 233 -11.70 17.44 31.58
N VAL A 234 -11.74 17.64 32.91
CA VAL A 234 -10.80 16.99 33.82
C VAL A 234 -10.87 15.46 33.69
N ASN A 235 -12.07 14.90 33.63
CA ASN A 235 -12.26 13.46 33.46
C ASN A 235 -11.89 12.96 32.06
N ALA A 236 -12.18 13.74 31.02
CA ALA A 236 -11.76 13.44 29.65
C ALA A 236 -10.23 13.35 29.53
N LEU A 237 -9.50 14.31 30.14
CA LEU A 237 -8.04 14.29 30.19
C LEU A 237 -7.50 13.10 30.97
N LYS A 238 -8.05 12.79 32.15
CA LYS A 238 -7.67 11.59 32.92
C LYS A 238 -7.84 10.30 32.10
N ASN A 239 -8.96 10.17 31.40
CA ASN A 239 -9.26 9.01 30.56
C ASN A 239 -8.33 8.94 29.34
N ALA A 240 -8.01 10.06 28.71
CA ALA A 240 -7.10 10.08 27.57
C ALA A 240 -5.67 9.69 27.99
N ILE A 241 -5.20 10.18 29.15
CA ILE A 241 -3.90 9.83 29.72
C ILE A 241 -3.85 8.34 30.08
N SER A 242 -4.86 7.80 30.76
CA SER A 242 -4.89 6.39 31.18
C SER A 242 -5.00 5.41 30.02
N ASN A 243 -5.56 5.85 28.88
CA ASN A 243 -5.71 5.04 27.67
C ASN A 243 -4.54 5.17 26.67
N LEU A 244 -3.45 5.84 27.04
CA LEU A 244 -2.23 5.86 26.23
C LEU A 244 -1.68 4.43 26.05
N LYS A 245 -1.40 4.04 24.81
CA LYS A 245 -0.90 2.70 24.46
C LYS A 245 0.47 2.80 23.85
N VAL A 246 1.42 2.01 24.34
CA VAL A 246 2.76 1.93 23.76
C VAL A 246 2.72 1.12 22.47
N GLU A 247 3.30 1.65 21.41
CA GLU A 247 3.60 0.98 20.16
C GLU A 247 4.72 -0.04 20.38
N ILE A 248 4.37 -1.32 20.29
CA ILE A 248 5.34 -2.41 20.36
C ILE A 248 6.11 -2.38 19.03
N PRO A 249 7.43 -2.14 19.02
CA PRO A 249 8.21 -2.13 17.79
C PRO A 249 8.01 -3.46 17.06
N GLN A 250 7.50 -3.39 15.82
CA GLN A 250 7.23 -4.60 15.06
C GLN A 250 8.54 -5.36 14.84
N PRO A 251 8.53 -6.68 15.04
CA PRO A 251 9.70 -7.51 14.82
C PRO A 251 10.21 -7.39 13.37
N SER A 252 11.53 -7.23 13.21
CA SER A 252 12.15 -7.08 11.89
C SER A 252 11.98 -8.34 11.03
N LYS A 253 11.44 -8.17 9.82
CA LYS A 253 11.22 -9.26 8.86
C LYS A 253 12.35 -9.43 7.84
N THR A 254 13.44 -8.67 7.96
CA THR A 254 14.53 -8.64 6.98
C THR A 254 15.11 -10.03 6.70
N ALA A 255 15.36 -10.82 7.75
CA ALA A 255 15.88 -12.18 7.61
C ALA A 255 14.88 -13.11 6.88
N LEU A 256 13.58 -13.00 7.20
CA LEU A 256 12.53 -13.77 6.55
C LEU A 256 12.43 -13.43 5.06
N TYR A 257 12.44 -12.14 4.70
CA TYR A 257 12.42 -11.71 3.30
C TYR A 257 13.64 -12.20 2.51
N ALA A 258 14.84 -12.08 3.07
CA ALA A 258 16.06 -12.61 2.46
C ALA A 258 15.96 -14.12 2.21
N LYS A 259 15.39 -14.87 3.16
CA LYS A 259 15.21 -16.32 3.04
C LYS A 259 14.15 -16.70 2.01
N ILE A 260 13.03 -15.98 1.94
CA ILE A 260 12.01 -16.14 0.89
C ILE A 260 12.64 -15.92 -0.49
N ALA A 261 13.42 -14.85 -0.65
CA ALA A 261 14.11 -14.56 -1.91
C ALA A 261 15.08 -15.68 -2.30
N GLN A 262 15.91 -16.16 -1.36
CA GLN A 262 16.80 -17.29 -1.57
C GLN A 262 16.02 -18.54 -2.01
N ALA A 263 14.93 -18.87 -1.33
CA ALA A 263 14.10 -20.03 -1.62
C ALA A 263 13.46 -19.96 -3.02
N LYS A 264 12.93 -18.79 -3.41
CA LYS A 264 12.31 -18.55 -4.73
C LYS A 264 13.29 -18.62 -5.90
N ALA A 265 14.57 -18.34 -5.65
CA ALA A 265 15.61 -18.44 -6.67
C ALA A 265 15.87 -19.91 -7.09
N ILE A 266 15.57 -20.86 -6.21
CA ILE A 266 15.77 -22.30 -6.46
C ILE A 266 14.72 -22.78 -7.48
N LYS A 267 15.19 -23.32 -8.60
CA LYS A 267 14.34 -23.96 -9.61
C LYS A 267 14.28 -25.46 -9.38
N ILE A 268 13.19 -26.10 -9.81
CA ILE A 268 12.96 -27.54 -9.59
C ILE A 268 14.10 -28.44 -10.11
N GLY A 269 14.71 -28.11 -11.25
CA GLY A 269 15.92 -28.78 -11.75
C GLY A 269 15.91 -30.30 -11.62
N ASN A 270 16.97 -30.83 -11.01
CA ASN A 270 17.13 -32.27 -10.73
C ASN A 270 16.57 -32.67 -9.35
N TYR A 271 15.85 -31.80 -8.64
CA TYR A 271 15.29 -32.15 -7.34
C TYR A 271 14.06 -33.06 -7.50
N THR A 272 13.80 -33.86 -6.46
CA THR A 272 12.57 -34.67 -6.39
C THR A 272 11.34 -33.77 -6.28
N ASN A 273 10.25 -34.18 -6.92
CA ASN A 273 8.98 -33.44 -6.85
C ASN A 273 8.50 -33.28 -5.40
N ALA A 274 8.71 -34.29 -4.55
CA ALA A 274 8.34 -34.23 -3.14
C ALA A 274 9.14 -33.17 -2.36
N SER A 275 10.47 -33.17 -2.47
CA SER A 275 11.30 -32.19 -1.75
C SER A 275 11.09 -30.77 -2.26
N TYR A 276 10.87 -30.59 -3.57
CA TYR A 276 10.59 -29.28 -4.14
C TYR A 276 9.18 -28.79 -3.78
N SER A 277 8.18 -29.69 -3.71
CA SER A 277 6.84 -29.36 -3.22
C SER A 277 6.88 -28.86 -1.77
N ALA A 278 7.66 -29.54 -0.92
CA ALA A 278 7.88 -29.10 0.46
C ALA A 278 8.51 -27.69 0.55
N LEU A 279 9.47 -27.37 -0.33
CA LEU A 279 10.01 -26.02 -0.45
C LEU A 279 8.94 -25.00 -0.86
N THR A 280 8.11 -25.30 -1.87
CA THR A 280 7.05 -24.39 -2.32
C THR A 280 5.99 -24.16 -1.26
N ALA A 281 5.65 -25.19 -0.47
CA ALA A 281 4.72 -25.06 0.65
C ALA A 281 5.31 -24.17 1.77
N ALA A 282 6.60 -24.35 2.09
CA ALA A 282 7.29 -23.50 3.06
C ALA A 282 7.39 -22.03 2.61
N ILE A 283 7.61 -21.77 1.31
CA ILE A 283 7.55 -20.42 0.74
C ILE A 283 6.17 -19.80 0.95
N ALA A 284 5.11 -20.51 0.58
CA ALA A 284 3.75 -19.98 0.73
C ALA A 284 3.37 -19.69 2.19
N ALA A 285 3.80 -20.53 3.14
CA ALA A 285 3.59 -20.29 4.57
C ALA A 285 4.37 -19.07 5.07
N ALA A 286 5.63 -18.92 4.66
CA ALA A 286 6.47 -17.78 5.00
C ALA A 286 5.93 -16.47 4.44
N GLU A 287 5.42 -16.46 3.20
CA GLU A 287 4.81 -15.27 2.58
C GLU A 287 3.57 -14.79 3.32
N LYS A 288 2.75 -15.70 3.87
CA LYS A 288 1.59 -15.32 4.70
C LYS A 288 2.02 -14.56 5.96
N VAL A 289 3.05 -15.07 6.66
CA VAL A 289 3.60 -14.39 7.86
C VAL A 289 4.31 -13.09 7.49
N ALA A 290 4.97 -13.05 6.33
CA ALA A 290 5.61 -11.85 5.83
C ALA A 290 4.61 -10.73 5.49
N ALA A 291 3.42 -11.09 5.00
CA ALA A 291 2.34 -10.17 4.66
C ALA A 291 1.53 -9.66 5.87
N ASP A 292 1.52 -10.40 7.00
CA ASP A 292 0.77 -10.00 8.20
C ASP A 292 1.48 -8.85 8.95
N PRO A 293 0.94 -7.62 8.97
CA PRO A 293 1.59 -6.48 9.62
C PRO A 293 1.72 -6.61 11.14
N LYS A 294 1.10 -7.62 11.77
CA LYS A 294 1.12 -7.87 13.22
C LYS A 294 1.79 -9.20 13.59
N ALA A 295 2.51 -9.83 12.66
CA ALA A 295 3.16 -11.12 12.89
C ALA A 295 4.11 -11.08 14.10
N ALA A 296 3.91 -12.00 15.06
CA ALA A 296 4.79 -12.12 16.22
C ALA A 296 6.21 -12.61 15.83
N GLN A 297 7.24 -12.18 16.59
CA GLN A 297 8.64 -12.58 16.37
C GLN A 297 8.81 -14.11 16.30
N ALA A 298 8.15 -14.84 17.21
CA ALA A 298 8.18 -16.31 17.22
C ALA A 298 7.65 -16.92 15.91
N ALA A 299 6.63 -16.32 15.29
CA ALA A 299 6.10 -16.77 14.00
C ALA A 299 7.07 -16.47 12.85
N ILE A 300 7.73 -15.30 12.88
CA ILE A 300 8.75 -14.91 11.90
C ILE A 300 9.96 -15.87 11.98
N ASP A 301 10.44 -16.16 13.19
CA ASP A 301 11.56 -17.07 13.41
C ASP A 301 11.22 -18.51 13.00
N ALA A 302 10.01 -18.98 13.36
CA ALA A 302 9.54 -20.30 12.98
C ALA A 302 9.48 -20.47 11.45
N GLN A 303 8.96 -19.47 10.71
CA GLN A 303 8.93 -19.55 9.25
C GLN A 303 10.31 -19.42 8.61
N THR A 304 11.20 -18.61 9.18
CA THR A 304 12.59 -18.50 8.74
C THR A 304 13.31 -19.84 8.89
N ALA A 305 13.14 -20.52 10.03
CA ALA A 305 13.69 -21.84 10.29
C ALA A 305 13.05 -22.92 9.39
N ALA A 306 11.73 -22.88 9.19
CA ALA A 306 11.02 -23.80 8.30
C ALA A 306 11.52 -23.70 6.85
N LEU A 307 11.73 -22.48 6.35
CA LEU A 307 12.34 -22.23 5.04
C LEU A 307 13.77 -22.76 4.96
N ALA A 308 14.59 -22.51 5.98
CA ALA A 308 15.95 -23.03 6.04
C ALA A 308 15.98 -24.56 5.98
N LYS A 309 15.10 -25.22 6.74
CA LYS A 309 14.93 -26.67 6.75
C LYS A 309 14.44 -27.20 5.40
N ALA A 310 13.50 -26.52 4.75
CA ALA A 310 13.00 -26.93 3.45
C ALA A 310 14.07 -26.84 2.35
N ILE A 311 14.91 -25.80 2.38
CA ILE A 311 16.08 -25.66 1.48
C ILE A 311 17.09 -26.80 1.73
N GLN A 312 17.44 -27.05 2.98
CA GLN A 312 18.36 -28.16 3.34
C GLN A 312 17.77 -29.54 3.02
N GLY A 313 16.44 -29.67 3.06
CA GLY A 313 15.70 -30.89 2.76
C GLY A 313 15.52 -31.19 1.27
N LEU A 314 16.06 -30.34 0.38
CA LEU A 314 16.05 -30.61 -1.06
C LEU A 314 16.86 -31.87 -1.39
N LYS A 315 16.24 -32.80 -2.11
CA LYS A 315 16.84 -34.08 -2.49
C LYS A 315 16.97 -34.17 -4.00
N ILE A 316 18.14 -34.57 -4.48
CA ILE A 316 18.35 -34.84 -5.90
C ILE A 316 17.63 -36.14 -6.26
N ASP A 317 16.92 -36.11 -7.37
CA ASP A 317 16.33 -37.28 -8.02
C ASP A 317 17.42 -38.02 -8.80
N ALA A 318 17.77 -39.21 -8.31
CA ALA A 318 18.82 -40.03 -8.91
C ALA A 318 18.52 -40.42 -10.37
N ASP A 319 17.25 -40.54 -10.76
CA ASP A 319 16.88 -40.87 -12.13
C ASP A 319 17.04 -39.66 -13.06
N LYS A 320 16.72 -38.45 -12.59
CA LYS A 320 16.99 -37.20 -13.33
C LYS A 320 18.49 -36.97 -13.51
N GLU A 321 19.27 -37.19 -12.45
CA GLU A 321 20.72 -37.08 -12.50
C GLU A 321 21.32 -38.09 -13.49
N ALA A 322 20.90 -39.36 -13.41
CA ALA A 322 21.29 -40.38 -14.36
C ALA A 322 20.87 -40.05 -15.81
N ALA A 323 19.73 -39.39 -16.01
CA ALA A 323 19.29 -38.95 -17.33
C ALA A 323 20.21 -37.89 -17.94
N VAL A 324 20.74 -36.95 -17.14
CA VAL A 324 21.75 -35.97 -17.59
C VAL A 324 23.02 -36.69 -18.06
N GLN A 325 23.52 -37.63 -17.26
CA GLN A 325 24.70 -38.43 -17.60
C GLN A 325 24.50 -39.23 -18.89
N VAL A 326 23.34 -39.88 -19.05
CA VAL A 326 23.02 -40.65 -20.27
C VAL A 326 22.89 -39.76 -21.49
N LYS A 327 22.33 -38.54 -21.36
CA LYS A 327 22.21 -37.57 -22.46
C LYS A 327 23.58 -37.16 -23.01
N ALA A 328 24.55 -36.94 -22.12
CA ALA A 328 25.91 -36.56 -22.48
C ALA A 328 26.73 -37.74 -23.04
N ALA A 329 26.39 -38.97 -22.67
CA ALA A 329 27.13 -40.16 -23.07
C ALA A 329 27.11 -40.42 -24.59
N THR A 330 28.17 -41.07 -25.08
CA THR A 330 28.24 -41.65 -26.42
C THR A 330 28.47 -43.14 -26.32
N VAL A 331 27.57 -43.95 -26.89
CA VAL A 331 27.76 -45.41 -26.90
C VAL A 331 29.01 -45.77 -27.69
N THR A 332 29.77 -46.78 -27.27
CA THR A 332 30.78 -47.42 -28.11
C THR A 332 30.21 -48.74 -28.62
N ALA A 333 30.15 -48.96 -29.93
CA ALA A 333 29.61 -50.20 -30.50
C ALA A 333 30.57 -50.78 -31.55
N LYS A 334 30.57 -52.10 -31.68
CA LYS A 334 31.26 -52.87 -32.73
C LYS A 334 30.33 -53.94 -33.30
N ALA A 335 30.52 -54.27 -34.58
CA ALA A 335 29.80 -55.33 -35.26
C ALA A 335 30.77 -56.44 -35.70
N ALA A 336 30.33 -57.70 -35.59
CA ALA A 336 31.07 -58.85 -36.07
C ALA A 336 30.12 -59.89 -36.69
N ASN A 337 30.59 -60.59 -37.72
CA ASN A 337 29.90 -61.79 -38.21
C ASN A 337 30.09 -62.91 -37.18
N GLN A 338 29.01 -63.28 -36.49
CA GLN A 338 29.03 -64.35 -35.49
C GLN A 338 28.84 -65.72 -36.14
N ALA A 339 27.92 -65.79 -37.10
CA ALA A 339 27.68 -66.95 -37.94
C ALA A 339 27.15 -66.49 -39.31
N SER A 340 27.01 -67.42 -40.25
CA SER A 340 26.34 -67.14 -41.53
C SER A 340 24.95 -66.58 -41.25
N ARG A 341 24.65 -65.38 -41.80
CA ARG A 341 23.39 -64.62 -41.62
C ARG A 341 23.19 -63.97 -40.24
N TYR A 342 24.17 -64.07 -39.33
CA TYR A 342 24.06 -63.63 -37.94
C TYR A 342 25.15 -62.60 -37.63
N ILE A 343 24.73 -61.35 -37.42
CA ILE A 343 25.63 -60.25 -37.06
C ILE A 343 25.48 -59.98 -35.57
N LYS A 344 26.56 -60.11 -34.81
CA LYS A 344 26.61 -59.71 -33.40
C LYS A 344 27.05 -58.26 -33.29
N LEU A 345 26.22 -57.46 -32.64
CA LEU A 345 26.55 -56.13 -32.13
C LEU A 345 26.97 -56.28 -30.67
N SER A 346 28.01 -55.56 -30.27
CA SER A 346 28.46 -55.49 -28.87
C SER A 346 28.91 -54.08 -28.54
N TRP A 347 28.69 -53.65 -27.31
CA TRP A 347 29.01 -52.31 -26.82
C TRP A 347 29.51 -52.33 -25.37
N LYS A 348 30.00 -51.19 -24.88
CA LYS A 348 30.32 -51.01 -23.46
C LYS A 348 29.06 -50.59 -22.70
N LYS A 349 28.97 -50.96 -21.42
CA LYS A 349 27.89 -50.53 -20.52
C LYS A 349 27.96 -49.00 -20.35
N VAL A 350 26.82 -48.31 -20.45
CA VAL A 350 26.65 -46.88 -20.15
C VAL A 350 26.10 -46.76 -18.73
N SER A 351 26.81 -46.03 -17.86
CA SER A 351 26.36 -45.78 -16.49
C SER A 351 25.04 -44.99 -16.47
N GLY A 352 24.16 -45.26 -15.50
CA GLY A 352 22.87 -44.59 -15.37
C GLY A 352 21.80 -44.96 -16.41
N ALA A 353 22.13 -45.70 -17.48
CA ALA A 353 21.13 -46.13 -18.47
C ALA A 353 20.23 -47.26 -17.93
N ASP A 354 18.97 -47.28 -18.35
CA ASP A 354 18.07 -48.41 -18.11
C ASP A 354 18.29 -49.52 -19.16
N GLY A 355 18.75 -49.13 -20.36
CA GLY A 355 18.83 -50.04 -21.48
C GLY A 355 19.36 -49.44 -22.77
N TYR A 356 19.18 -50.17 -23.87
CA TYR A 356 19.68 -49.81 -25.19
C TYR A 356 18.62 -49.97 -26.27
N VAL A 357 18.65 -49.08 -27.26
CA VAL A 357 17.89 -49.19 -28.51
C VAL A 357 18.86 -49.52 -29.63
N VAL A 358 18.61 -50.64 -30.31
CA VAL A 358 19.35 -51.09 -31.48
C VAL A 358 18.51 -50.79 -32.72
N MET A 359 19.12 -50.10 -33.67
CA MET A 359 18.48 -49.65 -34.90
C MET A 359 19.26 -50.17 -36.11
N ASN A 360 18.56 -50.44 -37.22
CA ASN A 360 19.14 -50.77 -38.52
C ASN A 360 18.70 -49.74 -39.55
N LYS A 361 19.63 -49.29 -40.40
CA LYS A 361 19.34 -48.35 -41.48
C LYS A 361 18.58 -49.07 -42.61
N THR A 362 17.40 -48.56 -42.96
CA THR A 362 16.52 -49.09 -44.00
C THR A 362 16.17 -47.97 -44.97
N GLY A 363 16.65 -48.04 -46.21
CA GLY A 363 16.54 -46.91 -47.16
C GLY A 363 17.23 -45.66 -46.61
N LYS A 364 16.48 -44.54 -46.57
CA LYS A 364 16.95 -43.27 -45.99
C LYS A 364 16.80 -43.20 -44.45
N GLY A 365 16.01 -44.07 -43.83
CA GLY A 365 15.63 -43.97 -42.40
C GLY A 365 16.27 -45.01 -41.46
N TRP A 366 16.10 -44.80 -40.16
CA TRP A 366 16.47 -45.76 -39.11
C TRP A 366 15.24 -46.52 -38.63
N LYS A 367 15.31 -47.86 -38.57
CA LYS A 367 14.26 -48.70 -37.98
C LYS A 367 14.76 -49.32 -36.69
N THR A 368 14.02 -49.14 -35.59
CA THR A 368 14.29 -49.85 -34.34
C THR A 368 14.04 -51.35 -34.54
N ILE A 369 15.05 -52.16 -34.24
CA ILE A 369 14.98 -53.62 -34.36
C ILE A 369 14.98 -54.33 -33.00
N LYS A 370 15.44 -53.65 -31.94
CA LYS A 370 15.34 -54.16 -30.57
C LYS A 370 15.45 -53.03 -29.55
N THR A 371 14.59 -53.07 -28.53
CA THR A 371 14.77 -52.35 -27.27
C THR A 371 15.16 -53.35 -26.19
N ILE A 372 16.27 -53.10 -25.51
CA ILE A 372 16.85 -53.94 -24.47
C ILE A 372 16.62 -53.22 -23.14
N LYS A 373 15.81 -53.80 -22.25
CA LYS A 373 15.38 -53.17 -20.98
C LYS A 373 16.30 -53.44 -19.78
N LYS A 374 17.48 -54.00 -20.01
CA LYS A 374 18.46 -54.35 -18.98
C LYS A 374 19.82 -53.77 -19.34
N ASN A 375 20.36 -52.85 -18.54
CA ASN A 375 21.63 -52.19 -18.80
C ASN A 375 22.83 -53.17 -18.85
N SER A 376 22.76 -54.30 -18.14
CA SER A 376 23.83 -55.32 -18.21
C SER A 376 23.88 -56.07 -19.55
N SER A 377 22.85 -55.96 -20.39
CA SER A 377 22.78 -56.64 -21.69
C SER A 377 23.48 -55.82 -22.77
N THR A 378 24.78 -56.04 -22.94
CA THR A 378 25.68 -55.24 -23.80
C THR A 378 25.93 -55.84 -25.19
N SER A 379 25.04 -56.73 -25.66
CA SER A 379 25.12 -57.29 -27.00
C SER A 379 23.77 -57.67 -27.58
N TYR A 380 23.69 -57.73 -28.90
CA TYR A 380 22.52 -58.17 -29.65
C TYR A 380 22.93 -58.91 -30.92
N VAL A 381 22.23 -60.01 -31.26
CA VAL A 381 22.50 -60.77 -32.48
C VAL A 381 21.36 -60.57 -33.47
N TYR A 382 21.66 -59.91 -34.59
CA TYR A 382 20.76 -59.78 -35.72
C TYR A 382 20.82 -61.04 -36.59
N LYS A 383 19.75 -61.84 -36.58
CA LYS A 383 19.69 -63.20 -37.17
C LYS A 383 19.11 -63.26 -38.60
N LYS A 384 18.87 -62.11 -39.23
CA LYS A 384 18.17 -62.01 -40.52
C LYS A 384 19.06 -61.45 -41.64
N ALA A 385 20.39 -61.55 -41.49
CA ALA A 385 21.31 -60.97 -42.47
C ALA A 385 21.37 -61.79 -43.77
N GLU A 386 21.41 -61.11 -44.89
CA GLU A 386 21.60 -61.71 -46.21
C GLU A 386 23.09 -61.63 -46.59
N LEU A 387 23.66 -62.76 -47.01
CA LEU A 387 25.08 -62.83 -47.33
C LEU A 387 25.41 -61.91 -48.52
N GLY A 388 26.41 -61.05 -48.35
CA GLY A 388 26.86 -60.07 -49.33
C GLY A 388 26.25 -58.69 -49.19
N LYS A 389 25.16 -58.55 -48.42
CA LYS A 389 24.54 -57.26 -48.13
C LYS A 389 25.34 -56.51 -47.05
N LYS A 390 25.47 -55.19 -47.21
CA LYS A 390 26.00 -54.30 -46.18
C LYS A 390 24.86 -53.90 -45.25
N TYR A 391 25.10 -53.95 -43.96
CA TYR A 391 24.18 -53.50 -42.92
C TYR A 391 24.83 -52.38 -42.13
N THR A 392 24.04 -51.37 -41.81
CA THR A 392 24.46 -50.23 -40.99
C THR A 392 23.55 -50.16 -39.78
N PHE A 393 24.13 -50.37 -38.61
CA PHE A 393 23.43 -50.37 -37.34
C PHE A 393 23.78 -49.14 -36.53
N ALA A 394 22.87 -48.73 -35.66
CA ALA A 394 23.12 -47.74 -34.63
C ALA A 394 22.67 -48.27 -33.27
N VAL A 395 23.45 -47.97 -32.23
CA VAL A 395 23.10 -48.30 -30.84
C VAL A 395 23.12 -47.02 -30.02
N LYS A 396 22.05 -46.76 -29.26
CA LYS A 396 21.96 -45.69 -28.27
C LYS A 396 21.50 -46.24 -26.92
N ALA A 397 22.00 -45.67 -25.84
CA ALA A 397 21.49 -45.94 -24.50
C ALA A 397 20.25 -45.08 -24.24
N TYR A 398 19.40 -45.51 -23.32
CA TYR A 398 18.27 -44.71 -22.87
C TYR A 398 18.08 -44.78 -21.35
N LYS A 399 17.50 -43.72 -20.79
CA LYS A 399 17.07 -43.60 -19.40
C LYS A 399 15.67 -42.99 -19.36
N LYS A 400 14.79 -43.56 -18.54
CA LYS A 400 13.51 -42.96 -18.20
C LYS A 400 13.66 -42.12 -16.93
N ALA A 401 13.20 -40.88 -16.98
CA ALA A 401 13.12 -39.97 -15.84
C ALA A 401 11.94 -39.01 -16.09
N ASP A 402 11.16 -38.69 -15.06
CA ASP A 402 9.98 -37.81 -15.18
C ASP A 402 8.99 -38.20 -16.30
N GLY A 403 8.76 -39.50 -16.49
CA GLY A 403 7.88 -40.01 -17.56
C GLY A 403 8.44 -39.82 -18.98
N LYS A 404 9.59 -39.17 -19.14
CA LYS A 404 10.26 -38.92 -20.42
C LYS A 404 11.40 -39.91 -20.64
N THR A 405 11.68 -40.21 -21.91
CA THR A 405 12.84 -41.04 -22.27
C THR A 405 13.95 -40.17 -22.85
N VAL A 406 15.09 -40.15 -22.17
CA VAL A 406 16.31 -39.48 -22.59
C VAL A 406 17.23 -40.47 -23.29
N TYR A 407 17.86 -40.05 -24.39
CA TYR A 407 18.75 -40.88 -25.19
C TYR A 407 20.16 -40.31 -25.21
N SER A 408 21.15 -41.21 -25.22
CA SER A 408 22.54 -40.87 -25.50
C SER A 408 22.76 -40.56 -26.99
N LYS A 409 23.94 -40.01 -27.33
CA LYS A 409 24.42 -40.06 -28.71
C LYS A 409 24.55 -41.52 -29.16
N TYR A 410 24.10 -41.80 -30.38
CA TYR A 410 24.19 -43.14 -30.95
C TYR A 410 25.57 -43.40 -31.56
N LYS A 411 25.97 -44.67 -31.64
CA LYS A 411 27.13 -45.09 -32.44
C LYS A 411 26.70 -45.89 -33.65
N ILE A 412 27.13 -45.42 -34.82
CA ILE A 412 26.95 -46.12 -36.09
C ILE A 412 28.08 -47.13 -36.29
N VAL A 413 27.73 -48.32 -36.75
CA VAL A 413 28.65 -49.35 -37.25
C VAL A 413 28.13 -49.95 -38.55
N THR A 414 29.02 -50.16 -39.52
CA THR A 414 28.68 -50.80 -40.79
C THR A 414 29.46 -52.08 -40.96
N ILE A 415 28.77 -53.15 -41.40
CA ILE A 415 29.39 -54.45 -41.64
C ILE A 415 28.77 -55.12 -42.86
N LYS A 416 29.60 -55.78 -43.66
CA LYS A 416 29.14 -56.67 -44.72
C LYS A 416 28.89 -58.06 -44.15
N ALA A 417 27.71 -58.60 -44.35
CA ALA A 417 27.40 -59.97 -43.98
C ALA A 417 28.20 -60.93 -44.88
N VAL A 418 29.00 -61.81 -44.30
CA VAL A 418 29.81 -62.78 -45.05
C VAL A 418 29.55 -64.21 -44.57
N PRO A 419 29.79 -65.24 -45.40
CA PRO A 419 29.72 -66.62 -44.95
C PRO A 419 30.65 -66.90 -43.78
N GLN A 420 30.27 -67.81 -42.89
CA GLN A 420 31.13 -68.30 -41.83
C GLN A 420 32.32 -69.10 -42.41
N SER A 421 33.46 -69.06 -41.71
CA SER A 421 34.61 -69.90 -42.05
C SER A 421 34.30 -71.36 -41.73
N PRO A 422 34.58 -72.30 -42.64
CA PRO A 422 34.30 -73.72 -42.40
C PRO A 422 35.34 -74.31 -41.44
N THR A 423 34.92 -75.28 -40.62
CA THR A 423 35.87 -76.15 -39.89
C THR A 423 36.32 -77.27 -40.80
N ILE A 424 37.63 -77.41 -41.01
CA ILE A 424 38.21 -78.39 -41.93
C ILE A 424 38.89 -79.54 -41.19
N LYS A 425 38.91 -80.72 -41.80
CA LYS A 425 39.75 -81.88 -41.45
C LYS A 425 40.49 -82.33 -42.71
N ALA A 426 41.63 -82.98 -42.55
CA ALA A 426 42.38 -83.52 -43.67
C ALA A 426 43.00 -84.87 -43.28
N ARG A 427 43.01 -85.81 -44.22
CA ARG A 427 43.63 -87.12 -44.04
C ARG A 427 44.35 -87.56 -45.29
N GLU A 428 45.45 -88.29 -45.11
CA GLU A 428 46.14 -88.98 -46.18
C GLU A 428 45.29 -90.16 -46.66
N LEU A 429 45.37 -90.42 -47.96
CA LEU A 429 44.87 -91.59 -48.68
C LEU A 429 46.02 -92.09 -49.56
N LYS A 430 45.98 -93.34 -50.05
CA LYS A 430 47.01 -93.93 -50.93
C LYS A 430 47.46 -92.97 -52.06
N GLY A 431 48.53 -92.20 -51.83
CA GLY A 431 49.08 -91.20 -52.76
C GLY A 431 48.30 -89.87 -52.91
N ASN A 432 47.32 -89.56 -52.05
CA ASN A 432 46.44 -88.40 -52.16
C ASN A 432 46.15 -87.77 -50.78
N ILE A 433 45.70 -86.52 -50.73
CA ILE A 433 45.17 -85.92 -49.49
C ILE A 433 43.70 -85.54 -49.68
N ARG A 434 42.82 -86.02 -48.80
CA ARG A 434 41.42 -85.62 -48.77
C ARG A 434 41.18 -84.58 -47.67
N VAL A 435 40.71 -83.42 -48.08
CA VAL A 435 40.25 -82.34 -47.20
C VAL A 435 38.73 -82.40 -47.13
N THR A 436 38.17 -82.41 -45.93
CA THR A 436 36.73 -82.41 -45.66
C THR A 436 36.35 -81.25 -44.76
N TRP A 437 35.09 -80.82 -44.80
CA TRP A 437 34.56 -79.78 -43.92
C TRP A 437 33.08 -80.03 -43.60
N LYS A 438 32.59 -79.37 -42.54
CA LYS A 438 31.15 -79.37 -42.24
C LYS A 438 30.41 -78.53 -43.29
N LYS A 439 29.21 -78.99 -43.66
CA LYS A 439 28.33 -78.27 -44.58
C LYS A 439 27.93 -76.93 -43.98
N GLU A 440 28.10 -75.87 -44.74
CA GLU A 440 27.66 -74.51 -44.38
C GLU A 440 26.18 -74.29 -44.75
N SER A 441 25.63 -73.10 -44.45
CA SER A 441 24.29 -72.70 -44.89
C SER A 441 24.03 -72.98 -46.38
N SER A 442 22.82 -73.45 -46.73
CA SER A 442 22.37 -73.62 -48.12
C SER A 442 22.42 -72.33 -48.95
N ALA A 443 22.56 -71.16 -48.32
CA ALA A 443 22.66 -69.87 -48.98
C ALA A 443 23.99 -69.66 -49.73
N VAL A 444 25.04 -70.47 -49.50
CA VAL A 444 26.39 -70.26 -50.08
C VAL A 444 26.52 -70.85 -51.48
N THR A 445 27.43 -70.31 -52.30
CA THR A 445 27.64 -70.78 -53.68
C THR A 445 28.66 -71.90 -53.75
N GLY A 446 29.70 -71.86 -52.92
CA GLY A 446 30.73 -72.89 -52.94
C GLY A 446 31.89 -72.66 -51.98
N TYR A 447 32.90 -73.50 -52.12
CA TYR A 447 34.12 -73.49 -51.32
C TYR A 447 35.33 -73.34 -52.23
N ARG A 448 36.33 -72.60 -51.76
CA ARG A 448 37.64 -72.51 -52.40
C ARG A 448 38.69 -73.16 -51.51
N ILE A 449 39.43 -74.09 -52.09
CA ILE A 449 40.45 -74.88 -51.41
C ILE A 449 41.82 -74.35 -51.80
N TYR A 450 42.65 -74.10 -50.80
CA TYR A 450 44.01 -73.59 -50.97
C TYR A 450 45.00 -74.53 -50.31
N ARG A 451 46.18 -74.63 -50.93
CA ARG A 451 47.32 -75.39 -50.44
C ARG A 451 48.53 -74.49 -50.38
N LYS A 452 49.33 -74.63 -49.33
CA LYS A 452 50.62 -73.97 -49.18
C LYS A 452 51.72 -74.87 -49.72
N THR A 453 52.57 -74.32 -50.58
CA THR A 453 53.78 -74.97 -51.09
C THR A 453 54.96 -74.05 -50.72
N GLY A 454 55.85 -74.52 -49.83
CA GLY A 454 56.85 -73.64 -49.21
C GLY A 454 56.20 -72.49 -48.44
N LYS A 455 56.50 -71.24 -48.81
CA LYS A 455 55.91 -70.03 -48.20
C LYS A 455 54.66 -69.50 -48.95
N LYS A 456 54.35 -69.99 -50.16
CA LYS A 456 53.29 -69.44 -51.04
C LYS A 456 51.99 -70.25 -50.96
N TRP A 457 50.84 -69.56 -50.98
CA TRP A 457 49.51 -70.16 -51.05
C TRP A 457 48.98 -70.18 -52.48
N SER A 458 48.47 -71.33 -52.93
CA SER A 458 47.83 -71.48 -54.24
C SER A 458 46.42 -72.03 -54.08
N ARG A 459 45.47 -71.52 -54.87
CA ARG A 459 44.12 -72.10 -54.96
C ARG A 459 44.21 -73.37 -55.81
N ILE A 460 43.80 -74.50 -55.25
CA ILE A 460 43.90 -75.81 -55.91
C ILE A 460 42.53 -76.38 -56.30
N GLY A 461 41.43 -75.78 -55.83
CA GLY A 461 40.10 -76.26 -56.16
C GLY A 461 38.98 -75.27 -55.86
N VAL A 462 37.86 -75.45 -56.56
CA VAL A 462 36.57 -74.83 -56.28
C VAL A 462 35.51 -75.92 -56.38
N VAL A 463 34.63 -76.01 -55.39
CA VAL A 463 33.51 -76.96 -55.41
C VAL A 463 32.21 -76.22 -55.05
N ASN A 464 31.07 -76.74 -55.47
CA ASN A 464 29.76 -76.12 -55.21
C ASN A 464 29.39 -76.18 -53.71
N GLY A 465 28.35 -75.45 -53.32
CA GLY A 465 27.92 -75.32 -51.92
C GLY A 465 27.42 -76.62 -51.26
N LYS A 466 27.05 -77.63 -52.05
CA LYS A 466 26.60 -78.95 -51.57
C LYS A 466 27.79 -79.90 -51.32
N THR A 467 28.93 -79.68 -51.97
CA THR A 467 30.12 -80.52 -51.86
C THR A 467 30.96 -80.16 -50.62
N THR A 468 31.21 -81.15 -49.76
CA THR A 468 31.91 -80.99 -48.47
C THR A 468 33.30 -81.65 -48.41
N ARG A 469 33.84 -82.01 -49.57
CA ARG A 469 35.13 -82.71 -49.68
C ARG A 469 35.88 -82.30 -50.94
N PHE A 470 37.21 -82.34 -50.89
CA PHE A 470 38.10 -82.18 -52.03
C PHE A 470 39.29 -83.14 -51.87
N THR A 471 39.71 -83.79 -52.96
CA THR A 471 40.87 -84.67 -52.97
C THR A 471 41.98 -84.04 -53.80
N ASP A 472 43.08 -83.68 -53.15
CA ASP A 472 44.30 -83.22 -53.81
C ASP A 472 45.10 -84.42 -54.30
N LYS A 473 45.07 -84.62 -55.62
CA LYS A 473 45.79 -85.70 -56.31
C LYS A 473 47.18 -85.30 -56.77
N LYS A 474 47.58 -84.03 -56.60
CA LYS A 474 48.87 -83.49 -57.07
C LYS A 474 49.87 -83.39 -55.93
N VAL A 475 49.82 -84.32 -54.98
CA VAL A 475 50.70 -84.37 -53.81
C VAL A 475 51.80 -85.40 -54.04
N LYS A 476 53.00 -85.15 -53.52
CA LYS A 476 54.15 -86.07 -53.64
C LYS A 476 54.40 -86.80 -52.32
N LYS A 477 54.80 -88.08 -52.40
CA LYS A 477 55.17 -88.90 -51.23
C LYS A 477 56.25 -88.19 -50.41
N GLY A 478 56.19 -88.31 -49.08
CA GLY A 478 57.14 -87.73 -48.14
C GLY A 478 57.02 -86.22 -47.90
N LYS A 479 56.22 -85.49 -48.70
CA LYS A 479 56.02 -84.03 -48.53
C LYS A 479 54.88 -83.72 -47.56
N THR A 480 55.04 -82.60 -46.83
CA THR A 480 54.01 -82.05 -45.94
C THR A 480 53.30 -80.88 -46.63
N TYR A 481 51.97 -80.90 -46.60
CA TYR A 481 51.13 -79.87 -47.20
C TYR A 481 50.26 -79.24 -46.13
N THR A 482 50.08 -77.91 -46.23
CA THR A 482 49.15 -77.16 -45.37
C THR A 482 47.95 -76.73 -46.20
N TYR A 483 46.73 -76.95 -45.70
CA TYR A 483 45.49 -76.61 -46.39
C TYR A 483 44.67 -75.59 -45.60
N LYS A 484 43.95 -74.74 -46.33
CA LYS A 484 42.86 -73.92 -45.79
C LYS A 484 41.73 -73.81 -46.80
N VAL A 485 40.50 -73.67 -46.30
CA VAL A 485 39.29 -73.55 -47.11
C VAL A 485 38.58 -72.26 -46.74
N ARG A 486 37.99 -71.56 -47.72
CA ARG A 486 37.06 -70.46 -47.45
C ARG A 486 35.79 -70.63 -48.24
N VAL A 487 34.68 -70.28 -47.60
CA VAL A 487 33.35 -70.30 -48.22
C VAL A 487 33.16 -69.01 -49.02
N TYR A 488 32.38 -69.08 -50.11
CA TYR A 488 31.96 -67.91 -50.86
C TYR A 488 30.49 -67.96 -51.28
N LYS A 489 29.91 -66.78 -51.45
CA LYS A 489 28.59 -66.54 -52.03
C LYS A 489 28.73 -65.60 -53.22
N LYS A 490 28.21 -66.00 -54.37
CA LYS A 490 27.99 -65.11 -55.51
C LYS A 490 26.71 -64.29 -55.25
N ALA A 491 26.85 -62.98 -55.18
CA ALA A 491 25.75 -62.03 -55.00
C ALA A 491 26.01 -60.82 -55.91
N ASN A 492 25.02 -60.45 -56.73
CA ASN A 492 25.11 -59.36 -57.72
C ASN A 492 26.37 -59.47 -58.60
N GLY A 493 26.59 -60.64 -59.21
CA GLY A 493 27.75 -60.92 -60.06
C GLY A 493 29.11 -61.07 -59.35
N LYS A 494 29.25 -60.59 -58.11
CA LYS A 494 30.53 -60.58 -57.36
C LYS A 494 30.59 -61.68 -56.29
N ASN A 495 31.79 -62.18 -56.03
CA ASN A 495 32.02 -63.15 -54.96
C ASN A 495 32.23 -62.45 -53.61
N VAL A 496 31.46 -62.84 -52.62
CA VAL A 496 31.60 -62.44 -51.22
C VAL A 496 32.18 -63.61 -50.45
N TYR A 497 33.28 -63.37 -49.76
CA TYR A 497 34.06 -64.43 -49.15
C TYR A 497 33.99 -64.37 -47.63
N GLY A 498 33.83 -65.54 -47.02
CA GLY A 498 34.07 -65.72 -45.60
C GLY A 498 35.56 -65.67 -45.27
N LYS A 499 35.86 -65.66 -43.97
CA LYS A 499 37.23 -65.86 -43.49
C LYS A 499 37.74 -67.24 -43.92
N TYR A 500 39.06 -67.38 -44.01
CA TYR A 500 39.69 -68.68 -44.15
C TYR A 500 39.40 -69.53 -42.90
N SER A 501 39.28 -70.84 -43.09
CA SER A 501 39.39 -71.81 -42.01
C SER A 501 40.75 -71.70 -41.33
N ASN A 502 40.87 -72.33 -40.17
CA ASN A 502 42.19 -72.66 -39.61
C ASN A 502 43.00 -73.48 -40.64
N GLU A 503 44.32 -73.38 -40.54
CA GLU A 503 45.25 -74.13 -41.37
C GLU A 503 45.42 -75.54 -40.82
N ILE A 504 45.43 -76.56 -41.69
CA ILE A 504 45.67 -77.95 -41.30
C ILE A 504 46.85 -78.53 -42.09
N LYS A 505 47.81 -79.14 -41.37
CA LYS A 505 49.00 -79.76 -41.94
C LYS A 505 48.83 -81.27 -42.03
N VAL A 506 49.20 -81.88 -43.16
CA VAL A 506 49.18 -83.33 -43.36
C VAL A 506 50.41 -83.74 -44.17
N LYS A 507 51.09 -84.82 -43.73
CA LYS A 507 52.24 -85.42 -44.44
C LYS A 507 51.76 -86.59 -45.30
N VAL A 508 52.21 -86.66 -46.55
CA VAL A 508 52.00 -87.83 -47.40
C VAL A 508 52.99 -88.91 -46.99
N LYS A 509 52.49 -90.10 -46.62
CA LYS A 509 53.37 -91.20 -46.18
C LYS A 509 54.25 -91.67 -47.34
N VAL A 510 55.52 -91.92 -47.04
CA VAL A 510 56.38 -92.76 -47.88
C VAL A 510 56.06 -94.17 -47.41
N LYS A 511 55.25 -94.89 -48.17
CA LYS A 511 55.19 -96.34 -47.99
C LYS A 511 56.39 -96.92 -48.72
#